data_AF-A0A009MUA3-F1
#
_entry.id   AF-A0A009MUA3-F1
#
_cell.length_a   1.000
_cell.length_b   1.000
_cell.length_c   1.000
_cell.angle_alpha   90.00
_cell.angle_beta   90.00
_cell.angle_gamma   90.00
#
_symmetry.space_group_name_H-M   'P 1'
#
loop_
_entity.id
_entity.type
_entity.pdbx_description
1 polymer ?
#
loop_
_entity_poly.entity_id
_entity_poly.type
_entity_poly.pdbx_seq_one_letter_code
_entity_poly.pdbx_strand_id
1 'polypeptide(L)'
;YRIIIDELPKPIDSRKAAQGVNVLLRSSLPVFVVNKDAITKLSWKIDVNQNTPSLNISNIGNRHALLNSLMLIDTTANKSYPIKVNTVNGYILAEKSKSYSISNFTYQPNHKYSVSLTVNGKKTTL
;
A
#
# COMPACT_ATOMS: atom_id res chain seq x y z
N TYR A 1 -13.09 0.49 -9.63
CA TYR A 1 -14.45 0.31 -9.11
C TYR A 1 -14.40 -0.11 -7.65
N ARG A 2 -15.52 -0.10 -6.92
CA ARG A 2 -15.60 -0.66 -5.56
C ARG A 2 -16.92 -1.43 -5.39
N ILE A 3 -16.87 -2.55 -4.67
CA ILE A 3 -18.05 -3.24 -4.16
C ILE A 3 -18.29 -2.72 -2.74
N ILE A 4 -19.53 -2.32 -2.46
CA ILE A 4 -19.98 -1.89 -1.12
C ILE A 4 -20.92 -2.97 -0.57
N ILE A 5 -20.68 -3.38 0.66
CA ILE A 5 -21.50 -4.35 1.39
C ILE A 5 -21.94 -3.66 2.68
N ASP A 6 -23.24 -3.48 2.83
CA ASP A 6 -23.85 -2.80 3.98
C ASP A 6 -24.68 -3.76 4.80
N GLU A 7 -24.52 -3.67 6.12
CA GLU A 7 -25.43 -4.28 7.06
C GLU A 7 -26.74 -3.48 7.13
N LEU A 8 -27.86 -4.19 7.06
CA LEU A 8 -29.18 -3.59 7.25
C LEU A 8 -29.50 -3.53 8.75
N PRO A 9 -29.99 -2.38 9.25
CA PRO A 9 -30.36 -2.26 10.65
C PRO A 9 -31.51 -3.21 10.98
N LYS A 10 -31.44 -3.83 12.17
CA LYS A 10 -32.57 -4.60 12.71
C LYS A 10 -33.74 -3.65 13.00
N PRO A 11 -34.99 -4.11 12.81
CA PRO A 11 -36.17 -3.31 13.17
C PRO A 11 -36.13 -2.86 14.63
N ILE A 12 -36.50 -1.61 14.87
CA ILE A 12 -36.57 -1.04 16.23
C ILE A 12 -37.86 -1.54 16.88
N ASP A 13 -37.76 -2.26 18.01
CA ASP A 13 -38.94 -2.59 18.83
C ASP A 13 -39.30 -1.37 19.69
N SER A 14 -40.42 -0.72 19.36
CA SER A 14 -40.92 0.48 20.04
C SER A 14 -41.27 0.27 21.51
N ARG A 15 -41.34 -0.98 21.97
CA ARG A 15 -41.62 -1.33 23.38
C ARG A 15 -40.36 -1.42 24.24
N LYS A 16 -39.16 -1.32 23.64
CA LYS A 16 -37.87 -1.28 24.36
C LYS A 16 -37.35 0.16 24.39
N ALA A 17 -36.92 0.64 25.56
CA ALA A 17 -36.28 1.93 25.67
C ALA A 17 -35.02 1.97 24.79
N ALA A 18 -34.91 2.97 23.91
CA ALA A 18 -33.77 3.16 23.02
C ALA A 18 -32.57 3.72 23.80
N GLN A 19 -31.97 2.91 24.68
CA GLN A 19 -30.71 3.21 25.33
C GLN A 19 -29.61 2.32 24.74
N GLY A 20 -28.78 2.90 23.87
CA GLY A 20 -27.61 2.21 23.31
C GLY A 20 -27.08 2.86 22.04
N VAL A 21 -25.80 2.60 21.73
CA VAL A 21 -25.19 2.93 20.44
C VAL A 21 -25.44 1.76 19.49
N ASN A 22 -26.03 2.04 18.32
CA ASN A 22 -26.19 1.05 17.26
C ASN A 22 -25.04 1.21 16.25
N VAL A 23 -24.32 0.13 15.98
CA VAL A 23 -23.19 0.12 15.04
C VAL A 23 -23.59 -0.72 13.85
N LEU A 24 -23.44 -0.16 12.64
CA LEU A 24 -23.67 -0.86 11.38
C LEU A 24 -22.35 -1.03 10.65
N LEU A 25 -22.13 -2.20 10.07
CA LEU A 25 -20.95 -2.47 9.27
C LEU A 25 -21.16 -2.04 7.81
N ARG A 26 -20.23 -1.23 7.27
CA ARG A 26 -20.07 -0.96 5.84
C ARG A 26 -18.68 -1.38 5.39
N SER A 27 -18.60 -2.38 4.51
CA SER A 27 -17.36 -2.84 3.89
C SER A 27 -17.24 -2.28 2.48
N SER A 28 -16.03 -1.83 2.11
CA SER A 28 -15.76 -1.25 0.80
C SER A 28 -14.51 -1.87 0.19
N LEU A 29 -14.68 -2.68 -0.86
CA LEU A 29 -13.61 -3.47 -1.46
C LEU A 29 -13.28 -2.96 -2.87
N PRO A 30 -12.00 -2.71 -3.21
CA PRO A 30 -11.64 -2.28 -4.55
C PRO A 30 -11.80 -3.41 -5.57
N VAL A 31 -12.25 -3.05 -6.77
CA VAL A 31 -12.35 -3.94 -7.93
C VAL A 31 -11.58 -3.35 -9.10
N PHE A 32 -10.70 -4.16 -9.67
CA PHE A 32 -9.84 -3.82 -10.79
C PHE A 32 -10.22 -4.67 -12.00
N VAL A 33 -10.52 -4.00 -13.11
CA VAL A 33 -10.76 -4.64 -14.41
C VAL A 33 -9.47 -4.50 -15.20
N VAL A 34 -8.91 -5.63 -15.61
CA VAL A 34 -7.64 -5.69 -16.35
C VAL A 34 -7.73 -6.76 -17.43
N ASN A 35 -6.95 -6.61 -18.49
CA ASN A 35 -6.80 -7.66 -19.50
C ASN A 35 -6.13 -8.90 -18.90
N LYS A 36 -6.39 -10.07 -19.50
CA LYS A 36 -5.87 -11.36 -19.01
C LYS A 36 -4.34 -11.41 -18.95
N ASP A 37 -3.70 -10.76 -19.91
CA ASP A 37 -2.25 -10.64 -20.08
C ASP A 37 -1.63 -9.47 -19.29
N ALA A 38 -2.41 -8.72 -18.50
CA ALA A 38 -1.91 -7.60 -17.74
C ALA A 38 -0.93 -8.04 -16.63
N ILE A 39 0.23 -7.38 -16.58
CA ILE A 39 1.33 -7.65 -15.66
C ILE A 39 1.58 -6.47 -14.72
N THR A 40 1.96 -6.78 -13.48
CA THR A 40 2.46 -5.79 -12.51
C THR A 40 3.97 -5.73 -12.65
N LYS A 41 4.52 -4.55 -12.92
CA LYS A 41 5.98 -4.34 -13.01
C LYS A 41 6.34 -3.07 -12.26
N LEU A 42 7.18 -3.19 -11.25
CA LEU A 42 7.56 -2.08 -10.38
C LEU A 42 9.00 -1.64 -10.69
N SER A 43 9.21 -0.33 -10.65
CA SER A 43 10.54 0.28 -10.55
C SER A 43 10.58 1.18 -9.32
N TRP A 44 11.77 1.46 -8.80
CA TRP A 44 11.91 2.27 -7.61
C TRP A 44 13.13 3.19 -7.69
N LYS A 45 13.10 4.27 -6.92
CA LYS A 45 14.23 5.17 -6.70
C LYS A 45 14.11 5.83 -5.34
N ILE A 46 15.24 6.18 -4.75
CA ILE A 46 15.28 7.03 -3.55
C ILE A 46 15.36 8.48 -4.04
N ASP A 47 14.46 9.33 -3.54
CA ASP A 47 14.49 10.76 -3.76
C ASP A 47 14.95 11.46 -2.48
N VAL A 48 16.02 12.23 -2.63
CA VAL A 48 16.71 12.95 -1.55
C VAL A 48 16.53 14.46 -1.65
N ASN A 49 15.82 14.96 -2.66
CA ASN A 49 15.66 16.40 -2.90
C ASN A 49 14.64 17.06 -1.97
N GLN A 50 13.97 16.27 -1.13
CA GLN A 50 12.99 16.72 -0.15
C GLN A 50 13.63 16.76 1.24
N ASN A 51 13.08 17.58 2.14
CA ASN A 51 13.54 17.66 3.53
C ASN A 51 13.57 16.29 4.25
N THR A 52 12.72 15.36 3.81
CA THR A 52 12.75 13.96 4.25
C THR A 52 12.97 13.05 3.03
N PRO A 53 14.01 12.18 3.05
CA PRO A 53 14.20 11.20 1.99
C PRO A 53 12.96 10.32 1.80
N SER A 54 12.67 9.99 0.54
CA SER A 54 11.49 9.20 0.21
C SER A 54 11.81 8.10 -0.80
N LEU A 55 11.13 6.96 -0.65
CA LEU A 55 11.15 5.87 -1.62
C LEU A 55 10.02 6.09 -2.62
N ASN A 56 10.37 6.40 -3.86
CA ASN A 56 9.41 6.49 -4.96
C ASN A 56 9.32 5.14 -5.65
N ILE A 57 8.12 4.56 -5.67
CA ILE A 57 7.82 3.31 -6.37
C ILE A 57 6.87 3.63 -7.51
N SER A 58 7.22 3.20 -8.72
CA SER A 58 6.42 3.38 -9.92
C SER A 58 5.97 2.04 -10.46
N ASN A 59 4.69 1.90 -10.76
CA ASN A 59 4.18 0.76 -11.48
C ASN A 59 4.22 1.06 -12.97
N ILE A 60 5.23 0.52 -13.65
CA ILE A 60 5.42 0.64 -15.10
C ILE A 60 4.72 -0.50 -15.88
N GLY A 61 3.93 -1.33 -15.19
CA GLY A 61 3.07 -2.34 -15.80
C GLY A 61 1.63 -1.86 -15.98
N ASN A 62 0.83 -2.70 -16.63
CA ASN A 62 -0.59 -2.45 -16.94
C ASN A 62 -1.57 -3.14 -15.96
N ARG A 63 -1.06 -3.75 -14.87
CA ARG A 63 -1.87 -4.27 -13.75
C ARG A 63 -1.53 -3.54 -12.46
N HIS A 64 -2.53 -3.25 -11.64
CA HIS A 64 -2.33 -2.66 -10.31
C HIS A 64 -1.38 -3.48 -9.41
N ALA A 65 -0.74 -2.79 -8.46
CA ALA A 65 0.03 -3.39 -7.39
C ALA A 65 -0.59 -3.03 -6.04
N LEU A 66 -0.72 -3.99 -5.14
CA LEU A 66 -0.93 -3.79 -3.73
C LEU A 66 0.36 -4.12 -2.99
N LEU A 67 0.98 -3.11 -2.41
CA LEU A 67 2.22 -3.25 -1.64
C LEU A 67 1.91 -3.57 -0.17
N ASN A 68 2.62 -4.55 0.37
CA ASN A 68 2.64 -4.92 1.78
C ASN A 68 4.09 -5.15 2.23
N SER A 69 4.34 -5.03 3.54
CA SER A 69 5.66 -5.34 4.15
C SER A 69 6.85 -4.69 3.42
N LEU A 70 6.70 -3.41 3.04
CA LEU A 70 7.71 -2.67 2.29
C LEU A 70 8.91 -2.33 3.19
N MET A 71 10.11 -2.61 2.69
CA MET A 71 11.36 -2.38 3.38
C MET A 71 12.44 -1.94 2.40
N LEU A 72 13.13 -0.84 2.72
CA LEU A 72 14.38 -0.48 2.05
C LEU A 72 15.53 -1.17 2.78
N ILE A 73 16.38 -1.87 2.03
CA ILE A 73 17.53 -2.60 2.56
C ILE A 73 18.81 -1.94 2.05
N ASP A 74 19.63 -1.47 2.98
CA ASP A 74 21.01 -1.08 2.74
C ASP A 74 21.90 -2.32 2.91
N THR A 75 22.30 -2.89 1.78
CA THR A 75 23.11 -4.12 1.75
C THR A 75 24.57 -3.86 2.10
N THR A 76 25.05 -2.62 1.94
CA THR A 76 26.42 -2.23 2.32
C THR A 76 26.55 -2.14 3.84
N ALA A 77 25.59 -1.51 4.50
CA ALA A 77 25.58 -1.33 5.95
C ALA A 77 24.85 -2.44 6.73
N ASN A 78 24.25 -3.41 6.03
CA ASN A 78 23.37 -4.44 6.59
C ASN A 78 22.25 -3.84 7.47
N LYS A 79 21.63 -2.75 7.01
CA LYS A 79 20.55 -2.05 7.70
C LYS A 79 19.25 -2.13 6.92
N SER A 80 18.14 -2.17 7.64
CA SER A 80 16.80 -2.28 7.06
C SER A 80 15.89 -1.18 7.60
N TYR A 81 15.14 -0.55 6.70
CA TYR A 81 14.26 0.58 6.99
C TYR A 81 12.84 0.20 6.60
N PRO A 82 11.99 -0.23 7.55
CA PRO A 82 10.61 -0.59 7.27
C PRO A 82 9.78 0.65 6.93
N ILE A 83 8.95 0.55 5.90
CA ILE A 83 8.07 1.62 5.42
C ILE A 83 6.62 1.14 5.56
N LYS A 84 5.80 1.90 6.31
CA LYS A 84 4.43 1.50 6.63
C LYS A 84 3.50 1.63 5.42
N VAL A 85 3.14 0.49 4.86
CA VAL A 85 2.13 0.36 3.79
C VAL A 85 1.01 -0.59 4.21
N ASN A 86 -0.21 -0.29 3.78
CA ASN A 86 -1.42 -1.06 4.05
C ASN A 86 -2.40 -0.99 2.87
N THR A 87 -3.60 -1.52 3.02
CA THR A 87 -4.64 -1.51 1.97
C THR A 87 -5.19 -0.13 1.60
N VAL A 88 -4.86 0.91 2.37
CA VAL A 88 -5.26 2.30 2.08
C VAL A 88 -4.19 3.00 1.25
N ASN A 89 -2.91 2.91 1.67
CA ASN A 89 -1.81 3.62 1.02
C ASN A 89 -0.89 2.73 0.16
N GLY A 90 -1.09 1.43 0.13
CA GLY A 90 -0.26 0.46 -0.60
C GLY A 90 -0.66 0.21 -2.05
N TYR A 91 -1.82 0.70 -2.50
CA TYR A 91 -2.20 0.58 -3.91
C TYR A 91 -1.41 1.53 -4.80
N ILE A 92 -0.87 1.00 -5.89
CA ILE A 92 -0.29 1.73 -7.00
C ILE A 92 -0.95 1.23 -8.29
N LEU A 93 -1.71 2.11 -8.95
CA LEU A 93 -2.39 1.80 -10.21
C LEU A 93 -1.38 1.62 -11.35
N ALA A 94 -1.82 1.05 -12.46
CA ALA A 94 -1.03 0.98 -13.69
C ALA A 94 -0.51 2.37 -14.09
N GLU A 95 0.76 2.46 -14.46
CA GLU A 95 1.44 3.68 -14.90
C GLU A 95 1.42 4.83 -13.88
N LYS A 96 1.17 4.53 -12.60
CA LYS A 96 1.22 5.51 -11.51
C LYS A 96 2.39 5.24 -10.59
N SER A 97 2.72 6.29 -9.83
CA SER A 97 3.80 6.26 -8.86
C SER A 97 3.31 6.70 -7.49
N LYS A 98 4.01 6.28 -6.46
CA LYS A 98 3.76 6.69 -5.08
C LYS A 98 5.08 6.91 -4.36
N SER A 99 5.10 7.95 -3.54
CA SER A 99 6.24 8.29 -2.69
C SER A 99 5.93 7.94 -1.24
N TYR A 100 6.92 7.36 -0.56
CA TYR A 100 6.84 6.99 0.85
C TYR A 100 8.04 7.56 1.59
N SER A 101 7.82 8.42 2.59
CA SER A 101 8.90 8.92 3.44
C SER A 101 9.59 7.78 4.19
N ILE A 102 10.91 7.86 4.31
CA ILE A 102 11.74 6.86 4.99
C ILE A 102 12.21 7.48 6.32
N SER A 103 11.68 6.99 7.44
CA SER A 103 12.06 7.48 8.76
C SER A 103 13.47 7.01 9.16
N ASN A 104 14.21 7.88 9.85
CA ASN A 104 15.55 7.59 10.38
C ASN A 104 16.55 7.10 9.31
N PHE A 105 16.42 7.60 8.09
CA PHE A 105 17.25 7.22 6.96
C PHE A 105 17.97 8.44 6.38
N THR A 106 19.26 8.27 6.10
CA THR A 106 20.08 9.23 5.36
C THR A 106 20.73 8.49 4.21
N TYR A 107 20.50 8.98 2.99
CA TYR A 107 21.03 8.35 1.78
C TYR A 107 22.56 8.46 1.73
N GLN A 108 23.22 7.34 1.39
CA GLN A 108 24.66 7.25 1.18
C GLN A 108 24.94 6.90 -0.29
N PRO A 109 25.51 7.81 -1.10
CA PRO A 109 25.69 7.61 -2.53
C PRO A 109 26.53 6.40 -2.93
N ASN A 110 27.42 5.94 -2.04
CA ASN A 110 28.33 4.81 -2.24
C ASN A 110 27.75 3.47 -1.70
N HIS A 111 26.55 3.47 -1.13
CA HIS A 111 25.90 2.26 -0.63
C HIS A 111 25.04 1.60 -1.70
N LYS A 112 24.86 0.29 -1.58
CA LYS A 112 23.98 -0.50 -2.42
C LYS A 112 22.65 -0.74 -1.72
N TYR A 113 21.58 -0.33 -2.39
CA TYR A 113 20.22 -0.44 -1.88
C TYR A 113 19.40 -1.46 -2.69
N SER A 114 18.50 -2.15 -2.00
CA SER A 114 17.46 -2.99 -2.61
C SER A 114 16.14 -2.77 -1.89
N VAL A 115 15.03 -3.14 -2.52
CA VAL A 115 13.71 -3.03 -1.90
C VAL A 115 13.09 -4.41 -1.76
N SER A 116 12.75 -4.79 -0.53
CA SER A 116 12.00 -6.01 -0.26
C SER A 116 10.55 -5.65 0.05
N LEU A 117 9.61 -6.35 -0.57
CA LEU A 117 8.18 -6.12 -0.37
C LEU A 117 7.34 -7.35 -0.74
N THR A 118 6.07 -7.29 -0.39
CA THR A 118 5.04 -8.20 -0.91
C THR A 118 4.17 -7.44 -1.90
N VAL A 119 4.01 -7.98 -3.11
CA VAL A 119 3.16 -7.42 -4.17
C VAL A 119 2.03 -8.39 -4.43
N ASN A 120 0.78 -7.94 -4.26
CA ASN A 120 -0.41 -8.76 -4.50
C ASN A 120 -0.36 -10.13 -3.78
N GLY A 121 0.20 -10.15 -2.56
CA GLY A 121 0.37 -11.36 -1.74
C GLY A 121 1.65 -12.18 -2.00
N LYS A 122 2.48 -11.82 -2.99
CA LYS A 122 3.74 -12.53 -3.30
C LYS A 122 4.97 -11.70 -2.88
N LYS A 123 5.87 -12.30 -2.08
CA LYS A 123 7.15 -11.69 -1.72
C LYS A 123 8.02 -11.48 -2.97
N THR A 124 8.65 -10.30 -3.06
CA THR A 124 9.47 -9.84 -4.18
C THR A 124 10.60 -8.97 -3.65
N THR A 125 11.76 -9.05 -4.31
CA THR A 125 12.87 -8.12 -4.11
C THR A 125 13.15 -7.42 -5.43
N LEU A 126 13.32 -6.10 -5.38
CA LEU A 126 13.60 -5.21 -6.50
C LEU A 126 14.94 -4.50 -6.31
#